data_AF-A0A7G9YV58-F1
#
_entry.id   AF-A0A7G9YV58-F1
#
_cell.length_a   1.000
_cell.length_b   1.000
_cell.length_c   1.000
_cell.angle_alpha   90.00
_cell.angle_beta   90.00
_cell.angle_gamma   90.00
#
_symmetry.space_group_name_H-M   'P 1'
#
loop_
_entity.id
_entity.type
_entity.pdbx_description
1 polymer ?
#
loop_
_entity_poly.entity_id
_entity_poly.type
_entity_poly.pdbx_seq_one_letter_code
_entity_poly.pdbx_strand_id
1 'polypeptide(L)'
;MGFELKGHYPTLKVSFYTLKIDLDNNNVEIWYGPEQEKLDSSKLIPETIAQKLQYAHAQITQRKFDDNTFLSSLYDAYRVAVYRNDGKIGDAAPITAVLSNLAFLIQSRNFKMNPTKSNYRDYGRVFFSYDLYRLTERRIENLELSLVSATRAYTRRRSDFLWIPSNEKGGGNYISHIKFREV
;
A
#
# COMPACT_ATOMS: atom_id res chain seq x y z
N MET A 1 -11.10 -18.36 -8.66
CA MET A 1 -10.23 -18.23 -7.46
C MET A 1 -11.10 -18.44 -6.24
N GLY A 2 -10.71 -19.35 -5.34
CA GLY A 2 -11.43 -19.58 -4.09
C GLY A 2 -10.86 -18.68 -3.00
N PHE A 3 -11.66 -17.76 -2.48
CA PHE A 3 -11.30 -16.95 -1.31
C PHE A 3 -11.59 -17.75 -0.04
N GLU A 4 -10.57 -18.00 0.77
CA GLU A 4 -10.74 -18.66 2.06
C GLU A 4 -11.08 -17.62 3.15
N LEU A 5 -12.22 -17.82 3.81
CA LEU A 5 -12.72 -16.93 4.85
C LEU A 5 -12.30 -17.44 6.23
N LYS A 6 -11.78 -16.56 7.09
CA LYS A 6 -11.34 -16.88 8.46
C LYS A 6 -11.80 -15.81 9.45
N GLY A 7 -11.74 -16.13 10.74
CA GLY A 7 -12.05 -15.18 11.81
C GLY A 7 -13.44 -15.37 12.41
N HIS A 8 -13.93 -14.34 13.09
CA HIS A 8 -15.16 -14.38 13.86
C HIS A 8 -15.92 -13.06 13.70
N TYR A 9 -17.25 -13.11 13.72
CA TYR A 9 -18.06 -11.89 13.71
C TYR A 9 -17.64 -10.93 14.85
N PRO A 10 -17.63 -9.61 14.58
CA PRO A 10 -18.04 -8.95 13.33
C PRO A 10 -16.94 -8.88 12.25
N THR A 11 -15.77 -9.50 12.46
CA THR A 11 -14.58 -9.30 11.61
C THR A 11 -14.13 -10.59 10.94
N LEU A 12 -14.33 -10.69 9.64
CA LEU A 12 -13.83 -11.81 8.84
C LEU A 12 -12.61 -11.38 8.03
N LYS A 13 -11.66 -12.28 7.84
CA LYS A 13 -10.44 -12.07 7.06
C LYS A 13 -10.47 -12.94 5.82
N VAL A 14 -10.01 -12.37 4.71
CA VAL A 14 -9.95 -13.04 3.41
C VAL A 14 -8.83 -12.44 2.58
N SER A 15 -7.81 -13.24 2.24
CA SER A 15 -6.63 -12.76 1.52
C SER A 15 -5.97 -11.54 2.23
N PHE A 16 -5.80 -10.41 1.52
CA PHE A 16 -5.31 -9.14 2.07
C PHE A 16 -6.40 -8.30 2.76
N TYR A 17 -7.64 -8.80 2.86
CA TYR A 17 -8.81 -8.01 3.20
C TYR A 17 -9.41 -8.37 4.55
N THR A 18 -10.07 -7.37 5.13
CA THR A 18 -10.92 -7.51 6.30
C THR A 18 -12.35 -7.11 5.91
N LEU A 19 -13.31 -7.99 6.20
CA LEU A 19 -14.74 -7.73 6.08
C LEU A 19 -15.27 -7.40 7.47
N LYS A 20 -15.76 -6.18 7.64
CA LYS A 20 -16.40 -5.71 8.87
C LYS A 20 -17.90 -5.74 8.70
N ILE A 21 -18.55 -6.68 9.38
CA ILE A 21 -19.96 -7.00 9.23
C ILE A 21 -20.76 -6.23 10.28
N ASP A 22 -21.78 -5.53 9.81
CA ASP A 22 -22.76 -4.82 10.60
C ASP A 22 -24.14 -5.44 10.31
N LEU A 23 -24.56 -6.35 11.19
CA LEU A 23 -25.83 -7.06 11.06
C LEU A 23 -27.02 -6.13 11.27
N ASP A 24 -26.89 -5.16 12.17
CA ASP A 24 -27.97 -4.24 12.53
C ASP A 24 -28.32 -3.33 11.34
N ASN A 25 -27.30 -2.85 10.62
CA ASN A 25 -27.47 -2.00 9.44
C ASN A 25 -27.48 -2.78 8.12
N ASN A 26 -27.48 -4.11 8.16
CA ASN A 26 -27.44 -4.99 6.99
C ASN A 26 -26.31 -4.63 5.99
N ASN A 27 -25.13 -4.29 6.51
CA ASN A 27 -24.01 -3.74 5.74
C ASN A 27 -22.69 -4.46 6.05
N VAL A 28 -21.78 -4.45 5.08
CA VAL A 28 -20.38 -4.86 5.27
C VAL A 28 -19.45 -3.81 4.68
N GLU A 29 -18.37 -3.54 5.39
CA GLU A 29 -17.27 -2.75 4.88
C GLU A 29 -16.12 -3.67 4.46
N ILE A 30 -15.55 -3.38 3.30
CA ILE A 30 -14.40 -4.09 2.75
C ILE A 30 -13.18 -3.22 2.98
N TRP A 31 -12.22 -3.73 3.75
CA TRP A 31 -10.99 -3.05 4.09
C TRP A 31 -9.78 -3.79 3.53
N TYR A 32 -8.76 -3.07 3.09
CA TYR A 32 -7.42 -3.60 2.85
C TYR A 32 -6.63 -3.61 4.16
N GLY A 33 -5.96 -4.72 4.43
CA GLY A 33 -5.27 -4.98 5.69
C GLY A 33 -6.22 -5.08 6.89
N PRO A 34 -5.69 -5.03 8.12
CA PRO A 34 -6.49 -5.00 9.34
C PRO A 34 -7.13 -3.62 9.52
N GLU A 35 -8.22 -3.34 8.77
CA GLU A 35 -8.97 -2.08 8.80
C GLU A 35 -8.11 -0.83 8.48
N GLN A 36 -7.18 -0.95 7.52
CA GLN A 36 -6.23 0.13 7.22
C GLN A 36 -6.76 1.10 6.17
N GLU A 37 -7.28 0.56 5.07
CA GLU A 37 -7.78 1.35 3.96
C GLU A 37 -9.15 0.81 3.52
N LYS A 38 -10.22 1.58 3.72
CA LYS A 38 -11.56 1.18 3.26
C LYS A 38 -11.59 1.19 1.74
N LEU A 39 -11.93 0.05 1.15
CA LEU A 39 -12.01 -0.13 -0.30
C LEU A 39 -13.43 0.12 -0.81
N ASP A 40 -14.42 -0.43 -0.11
CA ASP A 40 -15.82 -0.35 -0.51
C ASP A 40 -16.75 -0.68 0.67
N SER A 41 -18.06 -0.52 0.47
CA SER A 41 -19.12 -1.01 1.34
C SER A 41 -20.24 -1.65 0.52
N SER A 42 -20.94 -2.62 1.10
CA SER A 42 -22.00 -3.37 0.42
C SER A 42 -23.08 -3.82 1.39
N LYS A 43 -24.29 -4.05 0.89
CA LYS A 43 -25.28 -4.84 1.62
C LYS A 43 -24.72 -6.24 1.93
N LEU A 44 -25.23 -6.89 2.98
CA LEU A 44 -24.87 -8.27 3.36
C LEU A 44 -25.45 -9.32 2.39
N ILE A 45 -25.04 -9.23 1.13
CA ILE A 45 -25.39 -10.18 0.07
C ILE A 45 -24.07 -10.86 -0.35
N PRO A 46 -23.85 -12.15 -0.01
CA PRO A 46 -22.59 -12.84 -0.24
C PRO A 46 -22.03 -12.69 -1.67
N GLU A 47 -22.90 -12.78 -2.67
CA GLU A 47 -22.53 -12.68 -4.09
C GLU A 47 -22.00 -11.29 -4.43
N THR A 48 -22.68 -10.24 -3.95
CA THR A 48 -22.25 -8.84 -4.15
C THR A 48 -20.91 -8.57 -3.47
N ILE A 49 -20.70 -9.12 -2.27
CA ILE A 49 -19.45 -8.98 -1.52
C ILE A 49 -18.31 -9.68 -2.28
N ALA A 50 -18.56 -10.91 -2.74
CA ALA A 50 -17.58 -11.67 -3.51
C ALA A 50 -17.19 -10.95 -4.81
N GLN A 51 -18.16 -10.38 -5.53
CA GLN A 51 -17.89 -9.62 -6.75
C GLN A 51 -17.04 -8.36 -6.47
N LYS A 52 -17.39 -7.59 -5.44
CA LYS A 52 -16.61 -6.41 -5.03
C LYS A 52 -15.20 -6.78 -4.60
N LEU A 53 -15.03 -7.87 -3.85
CA LEU A 53 -13.72 -8.41 -3.47
C LEU A 53 -12.90 -8.83 -4.69
N GLN A 54 -13.50 -9.55 -5.65
CA GLN A 54 -12.83 -9.96 -6.88
C GLN A 54 -12.39 -8.75 -7.70
N TYR A 55 -13.26 -7.75 -7.83
CA TYR A 55 -12.94 -6.51 -8.54
C TYR A 55 -11.78 -5.78 -7.87
N ALA A 56 -11.87 -5.51 -6.56
CA ALA A 56 -10.81 -4.85 -5.81
C ALA A 56 -9.49 -5.62 -5.89
N HIS A 57 -9.55 -6.96 -5.79
CA HIS A 57 -8.37 -7.81 -5.92
C HIS A 57 -7.73 -7.70 -7.30
N ALA A 58 -8.51 -7.77 -8.38
CA ALA A 58 -7.98 -7.57 -9.73
C ALA A 58 -7.32 -6.18 -9.89
N GLN A 59 -7.96 -5.11 -9.40
CA GLN A 59 -7.41 -3.75 -9.46
C GLN A 59 -6.07 -3.60 -8.72
N ILE A 60 -5.88 -4.33 -7.62
CA ILE A 60 -4.67 -4.28 -6.81
C ILE A 60 -3.57 -5.17 -7.40
N THR A 61 -3.90 -6.43 -7.71
CA THR A 61 -2.93 -7.50 -7.96
C THR A 61 -2.56 -7.70 -9.41
N GLN A 62 -3.44 -7.40 -10.36
CA GLN A 62 -3.23 -7.65 -11.79
C GLN A 62 -2.61 -6.46 -12.54
N ARG A 63 -2.14 -5.44 -11.82
CA ARG A 63 -1.41 -4.32 -12.40
C ARG A 63 -0.04 -4.78 -12.91
N LYS A 64 0.36 -4.29 -14.09
CA LYS A 64 1.74 -4.42 -14.58
C LYS A 64 2.73 -3.92 -13.53
N PHE A 65 3.83 -4.63 -13.37
CA PHE A 65 4.89 -4.32 -12.42
C PHE A 65 6.22 -4.77 -12.99
N ASP A 66 7.22 -3.95 -12.80
CA ASP A 66 8.60 -4.25 -13.11
C ASP A 66 9.42 -3.82 -11.90
N ASP A 67 10.10 -4.78 -11.29
CA ASP A 67 10.80 -4.59 -10.02
C ASP A 67 11.87 -3.49 -10.15
N ASN A 68 12.64 -3.51 -11.24
CA ASN A 68 13.70 -2.54 -11.49
C ASN A 68 13.15 -1.12 -11.67
N THR A 69 12.12 -0.95 -12.50
CA THR A 69 11.47 0.34 -12.74
C THR A 69 10.85 0.89 -11.46
N PHE A 70 10.17 0.03 -10.69
CA PHE A 70 9.59 0.43 -9.43
C PHE A 70 10.65 0.81 -8.40
N LEU A 71 11.69 -0.02 -8.23
CA LEU A 71 12.76 0.22 -7.27
C LEU A 71 13.56 1.48 -7.60
N SER A 72 13.84 1.73 -8.89
CA SER A 72 14.46 2.98 -9.36
C SER A 72 13.60 4.21 -9.04
N SER A 73 12.30 4.15 -9.36
CA SER A 73 11.36 5.23 -9.04
C SER A 73 11.20 5.43 -7.53
N LEU A 74 11.23 4.34 -6.75
CA LEU A 74 11.17 4.37 -5.30
C LEU A 74 12.41 5.02 -4.70
N TYR A 75 13.59 4.71 -5.24
CA TYR A 75 14.84 5.34 -4.84
C TYR A 75 14.81 6.85 -5.13
N ASP A 76 14.35 7.27 -6.31
CA ASP A 76 14.17 8.68 -6.64
C ASP A 76 13.23 9.41 -5.68
N ALA A 77 12.07 8.81 -5.38
CA ALA A 77 11.13 9.34 -4.41
C ALA A 77 11.71 9.41 -2.99
N TYR A 78 12.52 8.42 -2.61
CA TYR A 78 13.26 8.39 -1.35
C TYR A 78 14.28 9.53 -1.28
N ARG A 79 15.08 9.76 -2.32
CA ARG A 79 16.08 10.85 -2.36
C ARG A 79 15.43 12.21 -2.12
N VAL A 80 14.30 12.47 -2.78
CA VAL A 80 13.52 13.71 -2.58
C VAL A 80 13.00 13.81 -1.15
N ALA A 81 12.49 12.71 -0.58
CA ALA A 81 11.98 12.70 0.79
C ALA A 81 13.08 12.96 1.83
N VAL A 82 14.26 12.38 1.65
CA VAL A 82 15.43 12.62 2.53
C VAL A 82 15.89 14.06 2.43
N TYR A 83 16.08 14.55 1.21
CA TYR A 83 16.55 15.93 0.97
C TYR A 83 15.62 16.97 1.58
N ARG A 84 14.28 16.77 1.48
CA ARG A 84 13.29 17.67 2.08
C ARG A 84 13.29 17.68 3.61
N ASN A 85 13.92 16.71 4.25
CA ASN A 85 14.06 16.63 5.71
C ASN A 85 15.51 16.91 6.14
N ASP A 86 16.30 17.59 5.30
CA ASP A 86 17.71 17.95 5.54
C ASP A 86 18.61 16.73 5.89
N GLY A 87 18.21 15.54 5.43
CA GLY A 87 18.95 14.29 5.63
C GLY A 87 19.95 14.01 4.51
N LYS A 88 20.70 12.93 4.67
CA LYS A 88 21.62 12.38 3.66
C LYS A 88 21.20 10.98 3.23
N ILE A 89 21.66 10.56 2.05
CA ILE A 89 21.47 9.18 1.58
C ILE A 89 21.95 8.20 2.64
N GLY A 90 21.14 7.19 2.96
CA GLY A 90 21.35 6.29 4.10
C GLY A 90 20.40 6.54 5.27
N ASP A 91 19.94 7.79 5.44
CA ASP A 91 19.00 8.14 6.50
C ASP A 91 17.60 7.58 6.23
N ALA A 92 16.82 7.39 7.29
CA ALA A 92 15.46 6.90 7.18
C ALA A 92 14.50 8.02 6.77
N ALA A 93 13.78 7.84 5.67
CA ALA A 93 12.74 8.76 5.21
C ALA A 93 11.34 8.28 5.62
N PRO A 94 10.44 9.16 6.09
CA PRO A 94 9.06 8.79 6.41
C PRO A 94 8.35 8.15 5.21
N ILE A 95 7.72 6.99 5.41
CA ILE A 95 7.13 6.20 4.32
C ILE A 95 6.05 6.96 3.55
N THR A 96 5.33 7.87 4.22
CA THR A 96 4.28 8.69 3.63
C THR A 96 4.84 9.85 2.81
N ALA A 97 6.02 10.37 3.16
CA ALA A 97 6.76 11.31 2.32
C ALA A 97 7.30 10.62 1.06
N VAL A 98 7.78 9.38 1.19
CA VAL A 98 8.21 8.60 0.01
C VAL A 98 7.01 8.30 -0.89
N LEU A 99 5.87 7.89 -0.34
CA LEU A 99 4.63 7.66 -1.07
C LEU A 99 4.22 8.89 -1.89
N SER A 100 4.15 10.07 -1.27
CA SER A 100 3.68 11.28 -1.96
C SER A 100 4.60 11.68 -3.12
N ASN A 101 5.92 11.58 -2.94
CA ASN A 101 6.89 11.82 -4.00
C ASN A 101 6.78 10.79 -5.13
N LEU A 102 6.64 9.50 -4.79
CA LEU A 102 6.50 8.43 -5.77
C LEU A 102 5.23 8.60 -6.59
N ALA A 103 4.10 8.88 -5.92
CA ALA A 103 2.81 9.09 -6.54
C ALA A 103 2.85 10.21 -7.59
N PHE A 104 3.66 11.25 -7.38
CA PHE A 104 3.87 12.33 -8.35
C PHE A 104 4.84 11.92 -9.48
N LEU A 105 5.91 11.20 -9.14
CA LEU A 105 6.97 10.81 -10.09
C LEU A 105 6.46 9.90 -11.21
N ILE A 106 5.63 8.91 -10.86
CA ILE A 106 5.15 7.87 -11.77
C ILE A 106 3.98 8.31 -12.67
N GLN A 107 3.56 9.58 -12.57
CA GLN A 107 2.44 10.10 -13.34
C GLN A 107 2.72 10.10 -14.85
N SER A 108 1.64 10.10 -15.63
CA SER A 108 1.70 10.09 -17.09
C SER A 108 2.35 11.38 -17.65
N ARG A 109 2.81 11.32 -18.91
CA ARG A 109 3.29 12.51 -19.62
C ARG A 109 2.24 13.62 -19.66
N ASN A 110 0.96 13.27 -19.84
CA ASN A 110 -0.14 14.24 -19.86
C ASN A 110 -0.26 14.99 -18.54
N PHE A 111 -0.12 14.29 -17.41
CA PHE A 111 -0.10 14.93 -16.09
C PHE A 111 1.11 15.84 -15.92
N LYS A 112 2.30 15.38 -16.34
CA LYS A 112 3.54 16.19 -16.26
C LYS A 112 3.45 17.47 -17.09
N MET A 113 2.76 17.45 -18.23
CA MET A 113 2.51 18.62 -19.06
C MET A 113 1.39 19.51 -18.51
N ASN A 114 0.37 18.92 -17.89
CA ASN A 114 -0.77 19.65 -17.33
C ASN A 114 -1.33 18.91 -16.09
N PRO A 115 -0.95 19.32 -14.86
CA PRO A 115 -1.24 18.59 -13.63
C PRO A 115 -2.67 18.83 -13.12
N THR A 116 -3.66 18.47 -13.94
CA THR A 116 -5.08 18.53 -13.56
C THR A 116 -5.56 17.21 -12.98
N LYS A 117 -6.68 17.25 -12.25
CA LYS A 117 -7.35 16.07 -11.71
C LYS A 117 -7.67 15.03 -12.80
N SER A 118 -8.08 15.45 -13.99
CA SER A 118 -8.41 14.55 -15.09
C SER A 118 -7.20 13.79 -15.65
N ASN A 119 -5.99 14.34 -15.48
CA ASN A 119 -4.75 13.73 -15.95
C ASN A 119 -4.07 12.90 -14.85
N TYR A 120 -4.51 13.03 -13.60
CA TYR A 120 -3.95 12.31 -12.47
C TYR A 120 -4.37 10.84 -12.51
N ARG A 121 -3.39 9.95 -12.36
CA ARG A 121 -3.59 8.52 -12.15
C ARG A 121 -3.47 8.22 -10.66
N ASP A 122 -4.54 7.70 -10.07
CA ASP A 122 -4.58 7.36 -8.66
C ASP A 122 -3.46 6.39 -8.26
N TYR A 123 -2.65 6.81 -7.30
CA TYR A 123 -1.62 5.98 -6.68
C TYR A 123 -1.58 6.20 -5.17
N GLY A 124 -2.38 5.41 -4.44
CA GLY A 124 -2.58 5.55 -3.01
C GLY A 124 -1.86 4.49 -2.17
N ARG A 125 -2.16 4.51 -0.86
CA ARG A 125 -1.56 3.64 0.16
C ARG A 125 -1.71 2.16 -0.14
N VAL A 126 -2.87 1.73 -0.65
CA VAL A 126 -3.14 0.32 -1.01
C VAL A 126 -2.17 -0.16 -2.10
N PHE A 127 -2.01 0.62 -3.17
CA PHE A 127 -1.12 0.25 -4.28
C PHE A 127 0.34 0.27 -3.86
N PHE A 128 0.75 1.29 -3.11
CA PHE A 128 2.11 1.37 -2.61
C PHE A 128 2.45 0.23 -1.65
N SER A 129 1.54 -0.09 -0.74
CA SER A 129 1.67 -1.24 0.16
C SER A 129 1.83 -2.54 -0.62
N TYR A 130 0.95 -2.79 -1.60
CA TYR A 130 1.02 -4.02 -2.38
C TYR A 130 2.26 -4.09 -3.27
N ASP A 131 2.68 -2.96 -3.86
CA ASP A 131 3.89 -2.88 -4.67
C ASP A 131 5.15 -3.17 -3.85
N LEU A 132 5.24 -2.66 -2.61
CA LEU A 132 6.31 -3.02 -1.67
C LEU A 132 6.27 -4.48 -1.22
N TYR A 133 5.07 -5.08 -1.11
CA TYR A 133 4.91 -6.50 -0.78
C TYR A 133 5.39 -7.42 -1.91
N ARG A 134 4.98 -7.15 -3.15
CA ARG A 134 5.32 -8.00 -4.31
C ARG A 134 6.72 -7.77 -4.86
N LEU A 135 7.40 -6.71 -4.43
CA LEU A 135 8.77 -6.41 -4.81
C LEU A 135 9.72 -7.54 -4.36
N THR A 136 10.29 -8.24 -5.33
CA THR A 136 11.23 -9.35 -5.10
C THR A 136 12.68 -8.85 -5.10
N GLU A 137 13.03 -7.99 -6.06
CA GLU A 137 14.36 -7.36 -6.09
C GLU A 137 14.43 -6.17 -5.15
N ARG A 138 15.40 -6.17 -4.24
CA ARG A 138 15.60 -5.09 -3.25
C ARG A 138 16.89 -4.32 -3.45
N ARG A 139 17.67 -4.68 -4.46
CA ARG A 139 18.96 -4.05 -4.76
C ARG A 139 18.89 -3.28 -6.05
N ILE A 140 19.40 -2.07 -6.03
CA ILE A 140 19.64 -1.24 -7.21
C ILE A 140 21.07 -0.75 -7.14
N GLU A 141 21.87 -1.12 -8.13
CA GLU A 141 23.31 -0.84 -8.13
C GLU A 141 23.99 -1.38 -6.85
N ASN A 142 24.64 -0.52 -6.07
CA ASN A 142 25.27 -0.84 -4.79
C ASN A 142 24.37 -0.53 -3.57
N LEU A 143 23.07 -0.29 -3.78
CA LEU A 143 22.13 0.09 -2.72
C LEU A 143 21.06 -0.97 -2.48
N GLU A 144 20.73 -1.20 -1.21
CA GLU A 144 19.68 -2.13 -0.80
C GLU A 144 18.55 -1.41 -0.03
N LEU A 145 17.31 -1.66 -0.45
CA LEU A 145 16.10 -1.20 0.20
C LEU A 145 15.89 -1.88 1.55
N SER A 146 15.75 -1.08 2.59
CA SER A 146 15.42 -1.51 3.94
C SER A 146 14.18 -0.79 4.47
N LEU A 147 13.27 -1.56 5.07
CA LEU A 147 12.03 -1.06 5.68
C LEU A 147 12.20 -1.00 7.20
N VAL A 148 11.73 0.07 7.82
CA VAL A 148 11.80 0.27 9.28
C VAL A 148 10.41 0.07 9.89
N SER A 149 10.27 -0.94 10.74
CA SER A 149 9.03 -1.22 11.45
C SER A 149 8.60 -0.02 12.30
N ALA A 150 7.31 0.27 12.30
CA ALA A 150 6.71 1.30 13.13
C ALA A 150 6.69 0.84 14.60
N THR A 151 7.16 1.69 15.50
CA THR A 151 6.97 1.49 16.94
C THR A 151 5.53 1.86 17.34
N ARG A 152 5.12 1.51 18.57
CA ARG A 152 3.80 1.91 19.10
C ARG A 152 3.53 3.42 19.05
N ALA A 153 4.58 4.25 19.10
CA ALA A 153 4.43 5.70 18.97
C ALA A 153 4.02 6.11 17.55
N TYR A 154 4.61 5.49 16.53
CA TYR A 154 4.31 5.74 15.11
C TYR A 154 2.96 5.17 14.69
N THR A 155 2.48 4.09 15.31
CA THR A 155 1.16 3.51 14.94
C THR A 155 -0.04 4.29 15.51
N ARG A 156 0.18 5.45 16.15
CA ARG A 156 -0.90 6.29 16.70
C ARG A 156 -1.67 7.05 15.62
N ARG A 157 -0.99 7.47 14.56
CA ARG A 157 -1.60 8.23 13.46
C ARG A 157 -1.37 7.50 12.15
N ARG A 158 -2.43 7.34 11.37
CA ARG A 158 -2.38 6.69 10.04
C ARG A 158 -1.39 7.37 9.08
N SER A 159 -1.11 8.66 9.29
CA SER A 159 -0.13 9.46 8.52
C SER A 159 1.33 9.06 8.74
N ASP A 160 1.60 8.25 9.77
CA ASP A 160 2.96 8.04 10.27
C ASP A 160 3.49 6.62 9.93
N PHE A 161 2.65 5.78 9.34
CA PHE A 161 2.99 4.42 8.96
C PHE A 161 2.21 3.94 7.74
N LEU A 162 2.60 2.79 7.21
CA LEU A 162 1.90 2.02 6.19
C LEU A 162 1.89 0.54 6.60
N TRP A 163 0.73 -0.11 6.56
CA TRP A 163 0.68 -1.55 6.69
C TRP A 163 1.07 -2.19 5.36
N ILE A 164 1.99 -3.15 5.37
CA ILE A 164 2.45 -3.89 4.21
C ILE A 164 2.22 -5.38 4.45
N PRO A 165 1.55 -6.12 3.55
CA PRO A 165 1.37 -7.55 3.68
C PRO A 165 2.71 -8.28 3.86
N SER A 166 2.70 -9.36 4.62
CA SER A 166 3.79 -10.34 4.69
C SER A 166 3.40 -11.68 4.06
N ASN A 167 2.12 -11.86 3.77
CA ASN A 167 1.54 -13.02 3.11
C ASN A 167 0.11 -12.71 2.64
N GLU A 168 -0.47 -13.63 1.88
CA GLU A 168 -1.86 -13.55 1.41
C GLU A 168 -2.88 -14.11 2.41
N LYS A 169 -2.53 -14.22 3.69
CA LYS A 169 -3.40 -14.76 4.76
C LYS A 169 -3.78 -13.69 5.79
N GLY A 170 -3.65 -12.42 5.43
CA GLY A 170 -3.95 -11.28 6.28
C GLY A 170 -2.85 -10.91 7.28
N GLY A 171 -1.66 -11.50 7.15
CA GLY A 171 -0.47 -11.10 7.89
C GLY A 171 0.21 -9.89 7.25
N GLY A 172 0.84 -9.03 8.06
CA GLY A 172 1.61 -7.90 7.57
C GLY A 172 2.27 -7.09 8.67
N ASN A 173 3.15 -6.18 8.26
CA ASN A 173 3.95 -5.35 9.15
C ASN A 173 3.59 -3.87 8.98
N TYR A 174 3.58 -3.12 10.07
CA TYR A 174 3.48 -1.67 10.03
C TYR A 174 4.88 -1.09 9.82
N ILE A 175 5.07 -0.35 8.73
CA ILE A 175 6.33 0.27 8.36
C ILE A 175 6.19 1.78 8.50
N SER A 176 7.15 2.42 9.17
CA SER A 176 7.16 3.88 9.37
C SER A 176 8.09 4.59 8.41
N HIS A 177 9.22 3.96 8.05
CA HIS A 177 10.25 4.58 7.22
C HIS A 177 10.83 3.61 6.19
N ILE A 178 11.42 4.21 5.15
CA ILE A 178 12.20 3.54 4.10
C ILE A 178 13.62 4.12 4.12
N LYS A 179 14.63 3.28 3.88
CA LYS A 179 16.00 3.71 3.62
C LYS A 179 16.69 2.85 2.58
N PHE A 180 17.70 3.40 1.94
CA PHE A 180 18.61 2.69 1.05
C PHE A 180 20.00 2.70 1.67
N ARG A 181 20.65 1.54 1.72
CA ARG A 181 21.99 1.38 2.32
C ARG A 181 22.97 0.84 1.30
N GLU A 182 24.22 1.28 1.35
CA GLU A 182 25.29 0.69 0.55
C GLU A 182 25.55 -0.76 0.98
N VAL A 183 25.86 -1.62 0.02
CA VAL A 183 26.17 -3.05 0.18
C VAL A 183 27.57 -3.36 -0.29
#